data_AF-A0AAJ1JBT0-F1
#
_entry.id   AF-A0AAJ1JBT0-F1
#
_cell.length_a   1.000
_cell.length_b   1.000
_cell.length_c   1.000
_cell.angle_alpha   90.00
_cell.angle_beta   90.00
_cell.angle_gamma   90.00
#
_symmetry.space_group_name_H-M   'P 1'
#
loop_
_entity.id
_entity.type
_entity.pdbx_description
1 polymer ?
#
loop_
_entity_poly.entity_id
_entity_poly.type
_entity_poly.pdbx_seq_one_letter_code
_entity_poly.pdbx_strand_id
1 'polypeptide(L)'
;ADDPIQDTITFDDFAKIDLRIALIKQADFVEGSDKLLKLSLDIGGETRQVFSGIRSAYPDPKTLENRLTVMVANLAPRKMRFGIS
;
A
#
# COMPACT_ATOMS: atom_id res chain seq x y z
N ALA A 1 15.95 -1.52 -10.27
CA ALA A 1 14.85 -2.50 -10.31
C ALA A 1 15.39 -3.60 -11.18
N ASP A 2 15.81 -4.70 -10.55
CA ASP A 2 16.59 -5.74 -11.22
C ASP A 2 15.69 -6.88 -11.73
N ASP A 3 14.39 -6.76 -11.50
CA ASP A 3 13.37 -7.70 -11.97
C ASP A 3 13.06 -7.48 -13.46
N PRO A 4 12.95 -8.55 -14.26
CA PRO A 4 12.60 -8.44 -15.68
C PRO A 4 11.16 -7.94 -15.86
N ILE A 5 10.90 -7.26 -16.97
CA ILE A 5 9.55 -6.88 -17.37
C ILE A 5 8.72 -8.16 -17.58
N GLN A 6 7.54 -8.23 -16.97
CA GLN A 6 6.62 -9.37 -17.09
C GLN A 6 5.92 -9.41 -18.46
N ASP A 7 5.30 -10.55 -18.79
CA ASP A 7 4.51 -10.72 -20.01
C ASP A 7 3.35 -9.71 -20.10
N THR A 8 2.94 -9.39 -21.32
CA THR A 8 1.82 -8.48 -21.57
C THR A 8 0.50 -9.09 -21.10
N ILE A 9 -0.34 -8.29 -20.44
CA ILE A 9 -1.71 -8.67 -20.05
C ILE A 9 -2.75 -8.03 -20.98
N THR A 10 -3.98 -8.53 -20.94
CA THR A 10 -5.11 -7.94 -21.68
C THR A 10 -5.64 -6.68 -20.99
N PHE A 11 -6.36 -5.84 -21.74
CA PHE A 11 -7.06 -4.69 -21.15
C PHE A 11 -8.11 -5.12 -20.11
N ASP A 12 -8.81 -6.23 -20.36
CA ASP A 12 -9.83 -6.74 -19.44
C ASP A 12 -9.25 -7.13 -18.08
N ASP A 13 -8.00 -7.60 -18.04
CA ASP A 13 -7.31 -7.89 -16.77
C ASP A 13 -6.95 -6.60 -16.03
N PHE A 14 -6.52 -5.57 -16.75
CA PHE A 14 -6.28 -4.24 -16.16
C PHE A 14 -7.58 -3.62 -15.62
N ALA A 15 -8.68 -3.70 -16.37
CA ALA A 15 -9.97 -3.14 -16.00
C ALA A 15 -10.59 -3.76 -14.75
N LYS A 16 -10.18 -4.99 -14.38
CA LYS A 16 -10.60 -5.64 -13.12
C LYS A 16 -9.97 -5.01 -11.88
N ILE A 17 -8.89 -4.24 -11.99
CA ILE A 17 -8.17 -3.68 -10.86
C ILE A 17 -8.81 -2.33 -10.47
N ASP A 18 -9.36 -2.23 -9.25
CA ASP A 18 -9.90 -0.96 -8.72
C ASP A 18 -8.73 -0.12 -8.18
N LEU A 19 -8.13 0.70 -9.03
CA LEU A 19 -7.07 1.63 -8.65
C LEU A 19 -7.65 2.95 -8.15
N ARG A 20 -7.28 3.34 -6.92
CA ARG A 20 -7.71 4.60 -6.32
C ARG A 20 -6.53 5.43 -5.86
N ILE A 21 -6.69 6.75 -5.96
CA ILE A 21 -5.82 7.70 -5.29
C ILE A 21 -6.23 7.76 -3.82
N ALA A 22 -5.26 7.52 -2.94
CA ALA A 22 -5.45 7.51 -1.51
C ALA A 22 -4.58 8.58 -0.84
N LEU A 23 -5.13 9.27 0.15
CA LEU A 23 -4.40 10.17 1.02
C LEU A 23 -3.80 9.38 2.18
N ILE A 24 -2.49 9.48 2.40
CA ILE A 24 -1.83 8.89 3.56
C ILE A 24 -2.13 9.75 4.79
N LYS A 25 -3.05 9.29 5.64
CA LYS A 25 -3.46 9.98 6.87
C LYS A 25 -2.45 9.79 8.00
N GLN A 26 -1.84 8.61 8.07
CA GLN A 26 -0.88 8.25 9.10
C GLN A 26 0.09 7.20 8.56
N ALA A 27 1.35 7.29 8.98
CA ALA A 27 2.37 6.32 8.65
C ALA A 27 3.22 6.00 9.89
N ASP A 28 3.24 4.73 10.29
CA ASP A 28 3.95 4.26 11.48
C ASP A 28 4.88 3.09 11.16
N PHE A 29 5.85 2.85 12.05
CA PHE A 29 6.59 1.60 12.05
C PHE A 29 5.70 0.43 12.46
N VAL A 30 6.01 -0.75 11.95
CA VAL A 30 5.42 -2.01 12.39
C VAL A 30 6.33 -2.62 13.45
N GLU A 31 5.83 -2.76 14.68
CA GLU A 31 6.56 -3.43 15.74
C GLU A 31 6.88 -4.88 15.35
N GLY A 32 8.15 -5.27 15.48
CA GLY A 32 8.62 -6.60 15.08
C GLY A 32 8.84 -6.79 13.57
N SER A 33 8.88 -5.71 12.78
CA SER A 33 9.29 -5.76 11.37
C SER A 33 10.25 -4.64 10.98
N ASP A 34 11.40 -5.02 10.41
CA ASP A 34 12.40 -4.07 9.91
C ASP A 34 12.16 -3.65 8.46
N LYS A 35 11.13 -4.19 7.82
CA LYS A 35 10.83 -3.96 6.39
C LYS A 35 9.52 -3.23 6.14
N LEU A 36 8.58 -3.30 7.08
CA LEU A 36 7.20 -2.85 6.87
C LEU A 36 6.94 -1.50 7.56
N LEU A 37 6.13 -0.68 6.88
CA LEU A 37 5.42 0.46 7.45
C LEU A 37 3.92 0.14 7.50
N LYS A 38 3.23 0.62 8.53
CA LYS A 38 1.76 0.59 8.63
C LYS A 38 1.25 1.95 8.15
N LEU A 39 0.41 1.93 7.12
CA LEU A 39 -0.20 3.12 6.54
C LEU A 39 -1.70 3.11 6.78
N SER A 40 -2.24 4.27 7.14
CA SER A 40 -3.68 4.55 7.17
C SER A 40 -4.01 5.41 5.95
N LEU A 41 -4.82 4.86 5.04
CA LEU A 41 -5.11 5.43 3.73
C LEU A 41 -6.58 5.84 3.65
N ASP A 42 -6.86 7.11 3.39
CA ASP A 42 -8.21 7.60 3.08
C ASP A 42 -8.44 7.58 1.57
N ILE A 43 -9.45 6.83 1.14
CA ILE A 43 -9.84 6.65 -0.27
C ILE A 43 -11.13 7.40 -0.65
N GLY A 44 -11.50 8.42 0.12
CA GLY A 44 -12.67 9.25 -0.14
C GLY A 44 -13.90 8.79 0.63
N GLY A 45 -13.78 8.71 1.96
CA GLY A 45 -14.89 8.36 2.87
C GLY A 45 -14.76 6.98 3.52
N GLU A 46 -13.74 6.20 3.13
CA GLU A 46 -13.33 4.97 3.80
C GLU A 46 -11.84 5.07 4.12
N THR A 47 -11.46 4.64 5.33
CA THR A 47 -10.05 4.52 5.72
C THR A 47 -9.64 3.05 5.74
N ARG A 48 -8.53 2.74 5.07
CA ARG A 48 -7.96 1.39 5.02
C ARG A 48 -6.59 1.34 5.67
N GLN A 49 -6.31 0.20 6.29
CA GLN A 49 -4.99 -0.12 6.80
C GLN A 49 -4.22 -0.94 5.77
N VAL A 50 -3.00 -0.52 5.45
CA VAL A 50 -2.09 -1.25 4.57
C VAL A 50 -0.76 -1.42 5.27
N PHE A 51 -0.12 -2.57 5.09
CA PHE A 51 1.28 -2.71 5.43
C PHE A 51 2.13 -2.73 4.17
N SER A 52 3.09 -1.82 4.08
CA SER A 52 3.91 -1.61 2.89
C SER A 52 5.38 -1.90 3.18
N GLY A 53 6.03 -2.70 2.31
CA GLY A 53 7.43 -3.12 2.43
C GLY A 53 8.46 -2.06 2.03
N ILE A 54 8.18 -0.78 2.29
CA ILE A 54 8.93 0.37 1.76
C ILE A 54 9.79 1.07 2.81
N ARG A 55 9.98 0.48 4.00
CA ARG A 55 10.71 1.11 5.11
C ARG A 55 12.15 1.49 4.76
N SER A 56 12.84 0.71 3.94
CA SER A 56 14.22 1.02 3.51
C SER A 56 14.30 2.27 2.63
N ALA A 57 13.26 2.53 1.82
CA ALA A 57 13.16 3.71 0.98
C ALA A 57 12.63 4.93 1.75
N TYR A 58 11.85 4.69 2.81
CA TYR A 58 11.29 5.73 3.69
C TYR A 58 11.62 5.44 5.15
N PRO A 59 12.86 5.76 5.59
CA PRO A 59 13.29 5.50 6.98
C PRO A 59 12.52 6.34 8.00
N ASP A 60 12.02 7.52 7.61
CA ASP A 60 11.09 8.33 8.40
C ASP A 60 9.68 8.24 7.81
N PRO A 61 8.77 7.45 8.41
CA PRO A 61 7.39 7.27 7.93
C PRO A 61 6.61 8.57 7.87
N LYS A 62 6.86 9.53 8.78
CA LYS A 62 6.10 10.78 8.86
C LYS A 62 6.20 11.61 7.60
N THR A 63 7.30 11.44 6.85
CA THR A 63 7.48 12.11 5.55
C THR A 63 6.41 11.72 4.52
N LEU A 64 5.72 10.58 4.70
CA LEU A 64 4.66 10.10 3.84
C LEU A 64 3.28 10.69 4.16
N GLU A 65 3.07 11.24 5.36
CA GLU A 65 1.78 11.81 5.74
C GLU A 65 1.41 12.99 4.83
N ASN A 66 0.13 13.11 4.52
CA ASN A 66 -0.44 14.08 3.57
C ASN A 66 0.01 13.92 2.12
N ARG A 67 0.76 12.87 1.77
CA ARG A 67 1.02 12.51 0.38
C ARG A 67 -0.13 11.71 -0.20
N LEU A 68 -0.29 11.82 -1.51
CA LEU A 68 -1.16 10.96 -2.30
C LEU A 68 -0.37 9.74 -2.79
N THR A 69 -1.03 8.59 -2.80
CA THR A 69 -0.48 7.34 -3.34
C THR A 69 -1.55 6.58 -4.11
N VAL A 70 -1.15 5.56 -4.87
CA VAL A 70 -2.07 4.67 -5.58
C VAL A 70 -2.27 3.40 -4.76
N MET A 71 -3.52 2.96 -4.64
CA MET A 71 -3.92 1.74 -3.94
C MET A 71 -4.82 0.89 -4.83
N VAL A 72 -4.68 -0.44 -4.74
CA VAL A 72 -5.69 -1.38 -5.28
C VAL A 72 -6.75 -1.62 -4.20
N ALA A 73 -7.96 -1.10 -4.41
CA ALA A 73 -9.04 -1.10 -3.43
C ALA A 73 -9.88 -2.39 -3.40
N ASN A 74 -9.76 -3.27 -4.40
CA ASN A 74 -10.55 -4.49 -4.51
C ASN A 74 -9.76 -5.79 -4.29
N LEU A 75 -8.58 -5.72 -3.65
CA LEU A 75 -7.90 -6.92 -3.19
C LEU A 75 -8.66 -7.56 -2.02
N ALA A 76 -8.72 -8.89 -2.02
CA ALA A 76 -9.19 -9.64 -0.87
C ALA A 76 -8.28 -9.34 0.35
N PRO A 77 -8.85 -9.15 1.56
CA PRO A 77 -8.05 -8.89 2.75
C PRO A 77 -7.04 -9.99 3.01
N ARG A 78 -5.79 -9.62 3.31
CA ARG A 78 -4.72 -10.57 3.59
C ARG A 78 -4.39 -10.54 5.07
N LYS A 79 -4.59 -11.67 5.74
CA LYS A 79 -4.15 -11.83 7.13
C LYS A 79 -2.62 -11.90 7.18
N MET A 80 -2.03 -11.02 7.97
CA MET A 80 -0.60 -11.00 8.26
C MET A 80 -0.34 -11.15 9.74
N ARG A 81 0.92 -11.38 10.11
CA ARG A 81 1.33 -11.50 11.52
C ARG A 81 0.93 -10.28 12.37
N PHE A 82 0.84 -9.11 11.74
CA PHE A 82 0.66 -7.81 12.41
C PHE A 82 -0.78 -7.27 12.33
N GLY A 83 -1.70 -8.01 11.71
CA GLY A 83 -3.08 -7.59 11.49
C GLY A 83 -3.60 -8.00 10.11
N ILE A 84 -4.77 -7.49 9.75
CA ILE A 84 -5.36 -7.64 8.41
C ILE A 84 -4.89 -6.45 7.57
N SER A 85 -4.40 -6.75 6.36
CA SER A 85 -4.10 -5.77 5.31
C SER A 85 -5.08 -5.84 4.18
#